data_AF-A0AB34KA44-F1
#
_entry.id   AF-A0AB34KA44-F1
#
_cell.length_a   1.000
_cell.length_b   1.000
_cell.length_c   1.000
_cell.angle_alpha   90.00
_cell.angle_beta   90.00
_cell.angle_gamma   90.00
#
_symmetry.space_group_name_H-M   'P 1'
#
loop_
_entity.id
_entity.type
_entity.pdbx_description
1 polymer ?
#
loop_
_entity_poly.entity_id
_entity_poly.type
_entity_poly.pdbx_seq_one_letter_code
_entity_poly.pdbx_strand_id
1 'polypeptide(L)'
;MTERLAGKLQPRGRRADKVGMGIDRHAMLSELFMKMDADNSGTVDLAEFMGIFSAVGNKSAARDMEMIDRRVQESAQDFTNYKGHDRGQKGVKLADGFLQQEGLDEFIFHMLEQLESKSDFQFQKIIKVYHQRIDQGERALKLRKVFMLTDVDNSGYLDVVELKVLIEAGKVGLGNARDSEPAEEPQGMYKWIKPEVLSSMDVNKNGQLEIDEWVSTLLKVEEGSTDEEFQATVDEWNAIVKNGRRVTMLRHVFTRMDADQSGSVTMGEMLHLAETELEKSAVSEVLRMIDEGYGNKDGEISEEEWITAMLDGHKNSPDEALFRDCAHQLEVLQKNQRKDWRYRYLAKDAGNLVVAMRAAGVTHLVFVRHANAVPGLSVHSGQPHDWSFDDLSRRLTNRGQAQCAAARTAWFGACPTRKTTLCSPAARAKETAAYMTFDDDSALAAAKLPCLVIDSLHPFGQAADACESLVARFGATPLRHYLDVDGGETSFGIYNLGVCRELAIKFRLSPVQREKGTYISIFGHAVWLNSVAYAVACASECSEKELEKLLDLELGEAEGILVPLYGGQIQKMVVPL
;
A
#
# COMPACT_ATOMS: atom_id res chain seq x y z
N MET A 1 -101.69 -0.28 6.14
CA MET A 1 -102.28 0.90 5.46
C MET A 1 -101.16 1.92 5.30
N THR A 2 -100.45 1.99 4.16
CA THR A 2 -100.73 2.86 2.96
C THR A 2 -100.75 4.33 3.38
N GLU A 3 -99.93 5.30 2.93
CA GLU A 3 -99.31 5.68 1.62
C GLU A 3 -98.04 6.53 1.88
N ARG A 4 -96.92 6.42 1.15
CA ARG A 4 -96.51 7.14 -0.10
C ARG A 4 -96.63 8.69 -0.09
N LEU A 5 -95.48 9.41 -0.10
CA LEU A 5 -95.00 10.23 -1.25
C LEU A 5 -93.76 11.11 -0.94
N ALA A 6 -92.72 10.91 -1.76
CA ALA A 6 -91.81 11.87 -2.42
C ALA A 6 -91.17 13.04 -1.64
N GLY A 7 -89.84 12.94 -1.43
CA GLY A 7 -88.94 14.07 -1.14
C GLY A 7 -87.69 14.00 -2.03
N LYS A 8 -87.46 15.07 -2.80
CA LYS A 8 -86.53 15.22 -3.93
C LYS A 8 -85.05 15.03 -3.56
N LEU A 9 -84.32 14.23 -4.36
CA LEU A 9 -82.85 14.20 -4.42
C LEU A 9 -82.32 15.49 -5.07
N GLN A 10 -81.47 16.22 -4.35
CA GLN A 10 -80.60 17.26 -4.92
C GLN A 10 -79.33 16.60 -5.52
N PRO A 11 -78.83 17.06 -6.68
CA PRO A 11 -77.58 16.56 -7.22
C PRO A 11 -76.40 17.17 -6.46
N ARG A 12 -75.60 16.30 -5.81
CA ARG A 12 -74.27 16.66 -5.29
C ARG A 12 -73.40 17.14 -6.45
N GLY A 13 -72.96 18.39 -6.39
CA GLY A 13 -72.03 18.96 -7.36
C GLY A 13 -70.77 18.09 -7.48
N ARG A 14 -70.47 17.66 -8.71
CA ARG A 14 -69.17 17.09 -9.05
C ARG A 14 -68.13 18.19 -8.82
N ARG A 15 -67.21 17.98 -7.87
CA ARG A 15 -65.92 18.67 -7.90
C ARG A 15 -65.31 18.35 -9.25
N ALA A 16 -64.97 19.39 -10.02
CA ALA A 16 -64.12 19.24 -11.18
C ALA A 16 -62.79 18.69 -10.67
N ASP A 17 -62.55 17.40 -10.87
CA ASP A 17 -61.21 16.83 -10.79
C ASP A 17 -60.34 17.64 -11.75
N LYS A 18 -59.33 18.32 -11.18
CA LYS A 18 -58.25 18.90 -11.99
C LYS A 18 -57.70 17.73 -12.80
N VAL A 19 -57.96 17.74 -14.10
CA VAL A 19 -57.24 16.90 -15.08
C VAL A 19 -55.77 17.18 -14.82
N GLY A 20 -55.10 16.25 -14.14
CA GLY A 20 -53.67 16.33 -13.90
C GLY A 20 -53.02 16.43 -15.27
N MET A 21 -52.20 17.46 -15.49
CA MET A 21 -51.33 17.48 -16.65
C MET A 21 -50.52 16.18 -16.60
N GLY A 22 -50.78 15.29 -17.56
CA GLY A 22 -50.01 14.04 -17.67
C GLY A 22 -48.53 14.40 -17.76
N ILE A 23 -47.70 13.63 -17.06
CA ILE A 23 -46.25 13.84 -17.09
C ILE A 23 -45.72 13.43 -18.47
N ASP A 24 -44.77 14.18 -19.00
CA ASP A 24 -44.08 13.78 -20.21
C ASP A 24 -42.93 12.83 -19.84
N ARG A 25 -43.24 11.53 -19.80
CA ARG A 25 -42.27 10.48 -19.47
C ARG A 25 -41.10 10.44 -20.46
N HIS A 26 -41.33 10.81 -21.72
CA HIS A 26 -40.31 10.83 -22.75
C HIS A 26 -39.31 11.95 -22.47
N ALA A 27 -39.79 13.17 -22.23
CA ALA A 27 -38.94 14.30 -21.88
C ALA A 27 -38.08 14.03 -20.64
N MET A 28 -38.65 13.40 -19.60
CA MET A 28 -37.91 13.03 -18.39
C MET A 28 -36.80 12.00 -18.64
N LEU A 29 -37.02 11.03 -19.54
CA LEU A 29 -35.99 10.04 -19.90
C LEU A 29 -34.93 10.63 -20.85
N SER A 30 -35.31 11.56 -21.72
CA SER A 30 -34.36 12.33 -22.52
C SER A 30 -33.43 13.16 -21.63
N GLU A 31 -33.98 13.84 -20.62
CA GLU A 31 -33.19 14.58 -19.63
C GLU A 31 -32.25 13.65 -18.85
N LEU A 32 -32.74 12.46 -18.47
CA LEU A 32 -31.92 11.46 -17.80
C LEU A 32 -30.75 11.00 -18.66
N PHE A 33 -30.98 10.69 -19.93
CA PHE A 33 -29.93 10.27 -20.87
C PHE A 33 -28.87 11.35 -21.06
N MET A 34 -29.28 12.61 -21.25
CA MET A 34 -28.35 13.74 -21.43
C MET A 34 -27.46 13.95 -20.19
N LYS A 35 -27.94 13.59 -19.00
CA LYS A 35 -27.12 13.56 -17.79
C LYS A 35 -26.18 12.35 -17.70
N MET A 36 -26.53 11.22 -18.33
CA MET A 36 -25.65 10.05 -18.36
C MET A 36 -24.48 10.22 -19.33
N ASP A 37 -24.71 10.93 -20.43
CA ASP A 37 -23.71 11.31 -21.44
C ASP A 37 -22.89 12.52 -20.96
N ALA A 38 -22.10 12.32 -19.91
CA ALA A 38 -21.40 13.39 -19.20
C ALA A 38 -20.34 14.09 -20.07
N ASP A 39 -19.78 13.39 -21.07
CA ASP A 39 -18.81 13.95 -22.01
C ASP A 39 -19.46 14.60 -23.25
N ASN A 40 -20.80 14.57 -23.35
CA ASN A 40 -21.57 15.01 -24.52
C ASN A 40 -21.06 14.38 -25.82
N SER A 41 -20.56 13.14 -25.76
CA SER A 41 -20.17 12.38 -26.94
C SER A 41 -21.38 12.05 -27.82
N GLY A 42 -22.59 12.26 -27.30
CA GLY A 42 -23.82 11.75 -27.88
C GLY A 42 -23.98 10.27 -27.56
N THR A 43 -23.11 9.68 -26.72
CA THR A 43 -23.11 8.25 -26.44
C THR A 43 -22.98 7.97 -24.95
N VAL A 44 -23.57 6.88 -24.46
CA VAL A 44 -23.34 6.41 -23.08
C VAL A 44 -22.57 5.10 -23.13
N ASP A 45 -21.35 5.10 -22.61
CA ASP A 45 -20.50 3.92 -22.58
C ASP A 45 -20.83 2.96 -21.41
N LEU A 46 -20.24 1.77 -21.43
CA LEU A 46 -20.48 0.76 -20.39
C LEU A 46 -20.01 1.23 -19.00
N ALA A 47 -18.96 2.04 -18.91
CA ALA A 47 -18.47 2.57 -17.64
C ALA A 47 -19.40 3.66 -17.09
N GLU A 48 -19.93 4.53 -17.94
CA GLU A 48 -20.93 5.55 -17.61
C GLU A 48 -22.24 4.89 -17.16
N PHE A 49 -22.73 3.91 -17.93
CA PHE A 49 -23.91 3.13 -17.58
C PHE A 49 -23.69 2.34 -16.28
N MET A 50 -22.61 1.56 -16.18
CA MET A 50 -22.32 0.75 -15.00
C MET A 50 -21.98 1.59 -13.77
N GLY A 51 -21.45 2.80 -13.91
CA GLY A 51 -21.22 3.73 -12.79
C GLY A 51 -22.53 4.04 -12.05
N ILE A 52 -23.61 4.22 -12.80
CA ILE A 52 -24.95 4.50 -12.26
C ILE A 52 -25.58 3.25 -11.64
N PHE A 53 -25.39 2.09 -12.28
CA PHE A 53 -26.06 0.86 -11.89
C PHE A 53 -25.31 -0.03 -10.88
N SER A 54 -23.98 0.02 -10.83
CA SER A 54 -23.16 -0.66 -9.83
C SER A 54 -23.38 -0.08 -8.43
N ALA A 55 -23.58 1.25 -8.34
CA ALA A 55 -24.00 1.95 -7.13
C ALA A 55 -25.38 1.48 -6.58
N VAL A 56 -26.17 0.77 -7.39
CA VAL A 56 -27.51 0.26 -7.02
C VAL A 56 -27.45 -1.12 -6.36
N GLY A 57 -26.32 -1.82 -6.41
CA GLY A 57 -26.27 -3.24 -6.07
C GLY A 57 -27.19 -4.10 -6.95
N ASN A 58 -27.64 -3.56 -8.09
CA ASN A 58 -28.56 -4.27 -8.97
C ASN A 58 -27.77 -5.21 -9.88
N LYS A 59 -27.69 -6.47 -9.49
CA LYS A 59 -27.05 -7.53 -10.28
C LYS A 59 -27.70 -7.74 -11.66
N SER A 60 -28.87 -7.16 -11.93
CA SER A 60 -29.52 -7.23 -13.26
C SER A 60 -28.98 -6.23 -14.27
N ALA A 61 -28.30 -5.15 -13.85
CA ALA A 61 -27.99 -4.05 -14.76
C ALA A 61 -27.09 -4.44 -15.93
N ALA A 62 -26.14 -5.35 -15.72
CA ALA A 62 -25.33 -5.90 -16.80
C ALA A 62 -26.18 -6.68 -17.82
N ARG A 63 -27.22 -7.40 -17.36
CA ARG A 63 -28.18 -8.10 -18.22
C ARG A 63 -29.14 -7.16 -18.93
N ASP A 64 -29.55 -6.08 -18.27
CA ASP A 64 -30.45 -5.07 -18.84
C ASP A 64 -29.74 -4.31 -19.96
N MET A 65 -28.45 -3.98 -19.79
CA MET A 65 -27.61 -3.40 -20.85
C MET A 65 -27.38 -4.38 -22.01
N GLU A 66 -27.09 -5.65 -21.72
CA GLU A 66 -26.94 -6.71 -22.74
C GLU A 66 -28.25 -6.95 -23.52
N MET A 67 -29.42 -6.67 -22.92
CA MET A 67 -30.71 -6.70 -23.62
C MET A 67 -30.94 -5.46 -24.48
N ILE A 68 -30.57 -4.26 -23.99
CA ILE A 68 -30.64 -3.02 -24.75
C ILE A 68 -29.72 -3.12 -25.98
N ASP A 69 -28.46 -3.52 -25.79
CA ASP A 69 -27.47 -3.72 -26.87
C ASP A 69 -27.97 -4.73 -27.92
N ARG A 70 -28.53 -5.85 -27.48
CA ARG A 70 -29.10 -6.87 -28.39
C ARG A 70 -30.25 -6.33 -29.23
N ARG A 71 -31.12 -5.50 -28.66
CA ARG A 71 -32.24 -4.89 -29.39
C ARG A 71 -31.77 -3.84 -30.38
N VAL A 72 -30.77 -3.03 -30.03
CA VAL A 72 -30.11 -2.08 -30.96
C VAL A 72 -29.53 -2.84 -32.15
N GLN A 73 -28.89 -3.98 -31.90
CA GLN A 73 -28.32 -4.83 -32.96
C GLN A 73 -29.39 -5.49 -33.84
N GLU A 74 -30.52 -5.91 -33.27
CA GLU A 74 -31.66 -6.46 -34.01
C GLU A 74 -32.34 -5.39 -34.90
N SER A 75 -32.54 -4.18 -34.37
CA SER A 75 -33.04 -3.01 -35.13
C SER A 75 -32.12 -2.63 -36.31
N ALA A 76 -30.79 -2.64 -36.08
CA ALA A 76 -29.80 -2.35 -37.10
C ALA A 76 -29.75 -3.43 -38.20
N GLN A 77 -29.96 -4.70 -37.84
CA GLN A 77 -30.05 -5.81 -38.81
C GLN A 77 -31.31 -5.72 -39.68
N ASP A 78 -32.45 -5.33 -39.12
CA ASP A 78 -33.69 -5.12 -39.89
C ASP A 78 -33.56 -3.96 -40.89
N PHE A 79 -32.78 -2.93 -40.57
CA PHE A 79 -32.44 -1.85 -41.50
C PHE A 79 -31.56 -2.33 -42.67
N THR A 80 -30.64 -3.28 -42.45
CA THR A 80 -29.81 -3.86 -43.52
C THR A 80 -30.55 -4.85 -44.42
N ASN A 81 -31.67 -5.41 -43.96
CA ASN A 81 -32.49 -6.34 -44.75
C ASN A 81 -33.50 -5.63 -45.68
N TYR A 82 -33.64 -4.31 -45.60
CA TYR A 82 -34.43 -3.52 -46.55
C TYR A 82 -33.65 -3.29 -47.86
N LYS A 83 -33.64 -4.32 -48.72
CA LYS A 83 -32.99 -4.31 -50.04
C LYS A 83 -33.59 -3.25 -50.97
N GLY A 84 -32.78 -2.24 -51.32
CA GLY A 84 -32.99 -1.34 -52.46
C GLY A 84 -31.69 -0.76 -52.99
N HIS A 85 -30.99 -1.52 -53.84
CA HIS A 85 -29.90 -1.15 -54.76
C HIS A 85 -28.64 -0.39 -54.26
N ASP A 86 -27.56 -1.17 -54.18
CA ASP A 86 -26.27 -0.97 -54.88
C ASP A 86 -25.55 0.39 -54.77
N ARG A 87 -24.62 0.48 -53.80
CA ARG A 87 -23.18 0.69 -54.05
C ARG A 87 -22.41 0.57 -52.73
N GLY A 88 -21.25 -0.07 -52.79
CA GLY A 88 -20.48 -0.51 -51.64
C GLY A 88 -20.19 0.57 -50.59
N GLN A 89 -20.75 0.36 -49.40
CA GLN A 89 -20.17 0.82 -48.14
C GLN A 89 -20.05 -0.38 -47.21
N LYS A 90 -18.87 -0.50 -46.60
CA LYS A 90 -18.53 -1.48 -45.58
C LYS A 90 -19.59 -1.42 -44.48
N GLY A 91 -20.12 -2.57 -44.08
CA GLY A 91 -21.01 -2.69 -42.93
C GLY A 91 -20.38 -2.02 -41.71
N VAL A 92 -21.18 -1.20 -41.04
CA VAL A 92 -20.86 -0.64 -39.74
C VAL A 92 -20.92 -1.80 -38.74
N LYS A 93 -19.76 -2.41 -38.46
CA LYS A 93 -19.53 -3.06 -37.17
C LYS A 93 -19.30 -1.94 -36.17
N LEU A 94 -20.09 -1.90 -35.11
CA LEU A 94 -19.65 -1.21 -33.90
C LEU A 94 -18.62 -2.11 -33.22
N ALA A 95 -17.39 -1.61 -33.18
CA ALA A 95 -16.40 -2.03 -32.21
C ALA A 95 -16.76 -1.34 -30.88
N ASP A 96 -16.71 -2.09 -29.79
CA ASP A 96 -16.39 -1.60 -28.44
C ASP A 96 -17.51 -1.15 -27.45
N GLY A 97 -18.81 -1.39 -27.71
CA GLY A 97 -19.84 -1.41 -26.64
C GLY A 97 -20.43 -0.07 -26.15
N PHE A 98 -20.76 0.85 -27.08
CA PHE A 98 -21.32 2.19 -26.80
C PHE A 98 -22.80 2.31 -27.23
N LEU A 99 -23.65 3.02 -26.48
CA LEU A 99 -25.00 3.44 -26.91
C LEU A 99 -24.91 4.77 -27.66
N GLN A 100 -25.20 4.84 -28.96
CA GLN A 100 -25.11 6.10 -29.73
C GLN A 100 -26.34 7.02 -29.58
N GLN A 101 -26.26 8.28 -30.04
CA GLN A 101 -27.35 9.26 -29.99
C GLN A 101 -28.56 8.81 -30.83
N GLU A 102 -28.32 8.03 -31.88
CA GLU A 102 -29.35 7.31 -32.66
C GLU A 102 -30.07 6.23 -31.82
N GLY A 103 -29.47 5.79 -30.71
CA GLY A 103 -30.03 4.90 -29.70
C GLY A 103 -30.73 5.61 -28.53
N LEU A 104 -30.83 6.95 -28.53
CA LEU A 104 -31.61 7.69 -27.52
C LEU A 104 -33.08 7.24 -27.52
N ASP A 105 -33.68 7.12 -28.71
CA ASP A 105 -35.08 6.68 -28.84
C ASP A 105 -35.24 5.23 -28.40
N GLU A 106 -34.23 4.37 -28.63
CA GLU A 106 -34.23 2.97 -28.20
C GLU A 106 -34.07 2.83 -26.68
N PHE A 107 -33.18 3.63 -26.07
CA PHE A 107 -33.05 3.73 -24.61
C PHE A 107 -34.35 4.22 -23.97
N ILE A 108 -34.95 5.30 -24.50
CA ILE A 108 -36.21 5.84 -24.00
C ILE A 108 -37.32 4.80 -24.17
N PHE A 109 -37.43 4.16 -25.34
CA PHE A 109 -38.41 3.13 -25.61
C PHE A 109 -38.28 1.95 -24.63
N HIS A 110 -37.06 1.44 -24.42
CA HIS A 110 -36.82 0.36 -23.48
C HIS A 110 -37.19 0.76 -22.04
N MET A 111 -36.78 1.95 -21.60
CA MET A 111 -37.11 2.45 -20.26
C MET A 111 -38.61 2.69 -20.09
N LEU A 112 -39.30 3.16 -21.12
CA LEU A 112 -40.76 3.31 -21.13
C LEU A 112 -41.47 1.95 -21.06
N GLU A 113 -41.00 0.94 -21.78
CA GLU A 113 -41.53 -0.44 -21.74
C GLU A 113 -41.35 -1.05 -20.35
N GLN A 114 -40.14 -0.95 -19.77
CA GLN A 114 -39.84 -1.46 -18.42
C GLN A 114 -40.66 -0.77 -17.33
N LEU A 115 -40.98 0.51 -17.52
CA LEU A 115 -41.69 1.32 -16.54
C LEU A 115 -43.16 1.56 -16.92
N GLU A 116 -43.68 0.87 -17.95
CA GLU A 116 -45.05 1.06 -18.46
C GLU A 116 -46.07 0.80 -17.35
N SER A 117 -45.86 -0.26 -16.57
CA SER A 117 -46.76 -0.67 -15.49
C SER A 117 -46.72 0.25 -14.26
N LYS A 118 -45.81 1.23 -14.22
CA LYS A 118 -45.67 2.16 -13.08
C LYS A 118 -46.64 3.30 -13.25
N SER A 119 -47.29 3.72 -12.15
CA SER A 119 -48.03 4.98 -12.14
C SER A 119 -47.09 6.18 -12.37
N ASP A 120 -47.63 7.31 -12.84
CA ASP A 120 -46.84 8.53 -13.04
C ASP A 120 -46.06 8.96 -11.79
N PHE A 121 -46.67 8.82 -10.61
CA PHE A 121 -46.00 9.09 -9.33
C PHE A 121 -44.81 8.14 -9.08
N GLN A 122 -44.98 6.85 -9.35
CA GLN A 122 -43.90 5.87 -9.21
C GLN A 122 -42.80 6.10 -10.24
N PHE A 123 -43.16 6.44 -11.48
CA PHE A 123 -42.23 6.78 -12.55
C PHE A 123 -41.36 7.98 -12.15
N GLN A 124 -41.99 9.09 -11.73
CA GLN A 124 -41.25 10.28 -11.25
C GLN A 124 -40.32 9.96 -10.08
N LYS A 125 -40.77 9.12 -9.14
CA LYS A 125 -39.92 8.69 -8.02
C LYS A 125 -38.70 7.89 -8.50
N ILE A 126 -38.88 7.01 -9.49
CA ILE A 126 -37.78 6.22 -10.09
C ILE A 126 -36.80 7.13 -10.84
N ILE A 127 -37.30 8.04 -11.69
CA ILE A 127 -36.45 8.99 -12.42
C ILE A 127 -35.68 9.89 -11.46
N LYS A 128 -36.32 10.38 -10.39
CA LYS A 128 -35.64 11.16 -9.35
C LYS A 128 -34.52 10.37 -8.66
N VAL A 129 -34.71 9.08 -8.41
CA VAL A 129 -33.66 8.20 -7.86
C VAL A 129 -32.53 8.00 -8.87
N TYR A 130 -32.82 7.89 -10.17
CA TYR A 130 -31.77 7.80 -11.18
C TYR A 130 -30.97 9.10 -11.32
N HIS A 131 -31.61 10.26 -11.34
CA HIS A 131 -30.91 11.55 -11.30
C HIS A 131 -29.99 11.66 -10.09
N GLN A 132 -30.51 11.40 -8.89
CA GLN A 132 -29.71 11.44 -7.66
C GLN A 132 -28.48 10.52 -7.74
N ARG A 133 -28.58 9.39 -8.45
CA ARG A 133 -27.48 8.44 -8.62
C ARG A 133 -26.48 8.85 -9.69
N ILE A 134 -26.94 9.44 -10.79
CA ILE A 134 -26.05 10.04 -11.78
C ILE A 134 -25.25 11.14 -11.11
N ASP A 135 -25.92 12.03 -10.39
CA ASP A 135 -25.28 13.12 -9.66
C ASP A 135 -24.28 12.57 -8.61
N GLN A 136 -24.62 11.50 -7.88
CA GLN A 136 -23.69 10.79 -6.99
C GLN A 136 -22.52 10.13 -7.74
N GLY A 137 -22.76 9.59 -8.94
CA GLY A 137 -21.75 9.01 -9.82
C GLY A 137 -20.75 10.05 -10.32
N GLU A 138 -21.24 11.22 -10.75
CA GLU A 138 -20.38 12.35 -11.14
C GLU A 138 -19.53 12.84 -9.97
N ARG A 139 -20.15 13.03 -8.79
CA ARG A 139 -19.41 13.38 -7.57
C ARG A 139 -18.38 12.32 -7.22
N ALA A 140 -18.73 11.04 -7.32
CA ALA A 140 -17.80 9.93 -7.10
C ALA A 140 -16.61 9.97 -8.07
N LEU A 141 -16.85 10.20 -9.36
CA LEU A 141 -15.79 10.31 -10.38
C LEU A 141 -14.85 11.48 -10.09
N LYS A 142 -15.40 12.64 -9.68
CA LYS A 142 -14.59 13.80 -9.26
C LYS A 142 -13.74 13.47 -8.03
N LEU A 143 -14.29 12.78 -7.03
CA LEU A 143 -13.55 12.32 -5.86
C LEU A 143 -12.47 11.30 -6.18
N ARG A 144 -12.71 10.39 -7.13
CA ARG A 144 -11.68 9.45 -7.63
C ARG A 144 -10.54 10.19 -8.33
N LYS A 145 -10.85 11.22 -9.13
CA LYS A 145 -9.83 12.07 -9.76
C LYS A 145 -8.99 12.81 -8.72
N VAL A 146 -9.63 13.40 -7.70
CA VAL A 146 -8.93 14.00 -6.56
C VAL A 146 -8.02 12.97 -5.90
N PHE A 147 -8.54 11.79 -5.57
CA PHE A 147 -7.77 10.71 -4.95
C PHE A 147 -6.51 10.37 -5.75
N MET A 148 -6.65 10.12 -7.06
CA MET A 148 -5.50 9.82 -7.93
C MET A 148 -4.48 10.96 -8.04
N LEU A 149 -4.91 12.20 -7.87
CA LEU A 149 -4.00 13.35 -7.83
C LEU A 149 -3.29 13.47 -6.47
N THR A 150 -3.97 13.10 -5.39
CA THR A 150 -3.45 13.06 -4.02
C THR A 150 -2.50 11.89 -3.78
N ASP A 151 -2.74 10.75 -4.45
CA ASP A 151 -1.92 9.54 -4.42
C ASP A 151 -0.65 9.77 -5.27
N VAL A 152 0.31 10.48 -4.69
CA VAL A 152 1.49 10.99 -5.41
C VAL A 152 2.38 9.85 -5.89
N ASP A 153 2.49 8.76 -5.13
CA ASP A 153 3.32 7.59 -5.44
C ASP A 153 2.58 6.53 -6.28
N ASN A 154 1.27 6.71 -6.52
CA ASN A 154 0.38 5.76 -7.22
C ASN A 154 0.35 4.39 -6.53
N SER A 155 0.45 4.36 -5.20
CA SER A 155 0.37 3.14 -4.42
C SER A 155 -1.03 2.51 -4.43
N GLY A 156 -2.05 3.28 -4.81
CA GLY A 156 -3.46 2.89 -4.82
C GLY A 156 -4.15 3.11 -3.48
N TYR A 157 -3.46 3.71 -2.50
CA TYR A 157 -3.97 4.08 -1.20
C TYR A 157 -3.41 5.44 -0.77
N LEU A 158 -4.04 6.10 0.20
CA LEU A 158 -3.50 7.31 0.82
C LEU A 158 -3.13 7.02 2.27
N ASP A 159 -1.89 7.28 2.65
CA ASP A 159 -1.50 7.38 4.07
C ASP A 159 -2.01 8.71 4.64
N VAL A 160 -2.47 8.68 5.89
CA VAL A 160 -2.80 9.87 6.68
C VAL A 160 -1.61 10.84 6.75
N VAL A 161 -0.37 10.33 6.77
CA VAL A 161 0.85 11.16 6.75
C VAL A 161 0.98 11.89 5.41
N GLU A 162 0.77 11.20 4.28
CA GLU A 162 0.82 11.80 2.95
C GLU A 162 -0.22 12.90 2.77
N LEU A 163 -1.44 12.66 3.25
CA LEU A 163 -2.51 13.67 3.26
C LEU A 163 -2.08 14.91 4.05
N LYS A 164 -1.53 14.75 5.26
CA LYS A 164 -1.02 15.87 6.08
C LYS A 164 0.08 16.65 5.39
N VAL A 165 1.07 15.93 4.84
CA VAL A 165 2.19 16.51 4.09
C VAL A 165 1.69 17.34 2.91
N LEU A 166 0.73 16.82 2.15
CA LEU A 166 0.18 17.50 0.98
C LEU A 166 -0.61 18.77 1.38
N ILE A 167 -1.36 18.74 2.49
CA ILE A 167 -2.05 19.90 3.06
C ILE A 167 -1.05 20.98 3.45
N GLU A 168 -0.04 20.61 4.23
CA GLU A 168 0.97 21.54 4.73
C GLU A 168 1.74 22.18 3.58
N ALA A 169 2.14 21.38 2.59
CA ALA A 169 2.78 21.87 1.37
C ALA A 169 1.89 22.84 0.58
N GLY A 170 0.60 22.52 0.44
CA GLY A 170 -0.37 23.39 -0.24
C GLY A 170 -0.52 24.75 0.42
N LYS A 171 -0.50 24.81 1.75
CA LYS A 171 -0.56 26.07 2.52
C LYS A 171 0.64 26.97 2.24
N VAL A 172 1.84 26.40 2.16
CA VAL A 172 3.07 27.15 1.86
C VAL A 172 3.02 27.72 0.43
N GLY A 173 2.50 26.95 -0.53
CA GLY A 173 2.33 27.40 -1.92
C GLY A 173 1.36 28.57 -2.09
N LEU A 174 0.32 28.65 -1.25
CA LEU A 174 -0.66 29.75 -1.26
C LEU A 174 -0.15 31.02 -0.55
N GLY A 175 0.75 30.88 0.44
CA GLY A 175 1.20 31.98 1.30
C GLY A 175 2.44 32.77 0.84
N ASN A 176 3.16 32.32 -0.19
CA ASN A 176 4.41 32.97 -0.63
C ASN A 176 4.22 34.22 -1.51
N ALA A 177 2.98 34.68 -1.74
CA ALA A 177 2.72 36.03 -2.20
C ALA A 177 2.98 37.01 -1.04
N ARG A 178 4.26 37.36 -0.84
CA ARG A 178 4.80 38.19 0.26
C ARG A 178 4.08 39.52 0.55
N ASP A 179 3.13 39.95 -0.28
CA ASP A 179 2.45 41.25 -0.19
C ASP A 179 0.90 41.16 -0.22
N SER A 180 0.30 39.97 -0.25
CA SER A 180 -1.18 39.83 -0.21
C SER A 180 -1.69 39.59 1.21
N GLU A 181 -2.80 40.24 1.57
CA GLU A 181 -3.56 39.96 2.79
C GLU A 181 -3.76 38.45 3.00
N PRO A 182 -3.79 37.95 4.25
CA PRO A 182 -3.99 36.53 4.52
C PRO A 182 -5.26 36.06 3.81
N ALA A 183 -5.09 35.22 2.80
CA ALA A 183 -6.21 34.61 2.10
C ALA A 183 -7.10 33.92 3.15
N GLU A 184 -8.42 34.10 3.03
CA GLU A 184 -9.37 33.38 3.88
C GLU A 184 -9.01 31.89 3.87
N GLU A 185 -8.87 31.30 5.06
CA GLU A 185 -8.48 29.90 5.16
C GLU A 185 -9.42 29.03 4.33
N PRO A 186 -8.90 28.11 3.50
CA PRO A 186 -9.70 27.28 2.61
C PRO A 186 -10.73 26.44 3.38
N GLN A 187 -11.97 26.91 3.50
CA GLN A 187 -12.97 26.35 4.41
C GLN A 187 -13.54 25.01 3.94
N GLY A 188 -13.59 24.78 2.63
CA GLY A 188 -14.15 23.54 2.04
C GLY A 188 -13.26 22.34 2.35
N MET A 189 -11.96 22.46 2.12
CA MET A 189 -10.97 21.42 2.37
C MET A 189 -11.03 20.87 3.80
N TYR A 190 -11.07 21.75 4.82
CA TYR A 190 -11.04 21.32 6.22
C TYR A 190 -12.19 20.39 6.59
N LYS A 191 -13.26 20.35 5.79
CA LYS A 191 -14.37 19.41 5.95
C LYS A 191 -13.97 17.95 5.69
N TRP A 192 -13.14 17.69 4.67
CA TRP A 192 -12.79 16.33 4.22
C TRP A 192 -11.73 15.67 5.11
N ILE A 193 -10.90 16.49 5.76
CA ILE A 193 -9.71 16.05 6.51
C ILE A 193 -9.87 16.18 8.02
N LYS A 194 -11.09 16.41 8.52
CA LYS A 194 -11.33 16.42 9.97
C LYS A 194 -10.89 15.08 10.57
N PRO A 195 -10.25 15.07 11.76
CA PRO A 195 -9.81 13.82 12.38
C PRO A 195 -10.92 12.79 12.52
N GLU A 196 -12.16 13.22 12.78
CA GLU A 196 -13.32 12.34 12.89
C GLU A 196 -13.70 11.73 11.54
N VAL A 197 -13.54 12.48 10.45
CA VAL A 197 -13.80 11.99 9.09
C VAL A 197 -12.72 11.00 8.68
N LEU A 198 -11.43 11.35 8.81
CA LEU A 198 -10.32 10.45 8.47
C LEU A 198 -10.38 9.13 9.25
N SER A 199 -10.69 9.20 10.55
CA SER A 199 -10.85 7.99 11.38
C SER A 199 -12.05 7.13 10.97
N SER A 200 -13.05 7.71 10.30
CA SER A 200 -14.22 6.99 9.78
C SER A 200 -14.02 6.47 8.35
N MET A 201 -13.02 6.98 7.63
CA MET A 201 -12.67 6.55 6.27
C MET A 201 -11.96 5.19 6.28
N ASP A 202 -11.01 4.98 7.19
CA ASP A 202 -10.26 3.72 7.32
C ASP A 202 -11.14 2.62 7.95
N VAL A 203 -12.02 2.01 7.15
CA VAL A 203 -13.04 1.06 7.62
C VAL A 203 -12.38 -0.25 8.06
N ASN A 204 -11.34 -0.67 7.35
CA ASN A 204 -10.60 -1.90 7.66
C ASN A 204 -9.54 -1.72 8.77
N LYS A 205 -9.24 -0.47 9.16
CA LYS A 205 -8.27 -0.09 10.20
C LYS A 205 -6.84 -0.52 9.89
N ASN A 206 -6.46 -0.50 8.62
CA ASN A 206 -5.12 -0.86 8.18
C ASN A 206 -4.17 0.36 8.09
N GLY A 207 -4.66 1.57 8.40
CA GLY A 207 -3.89 2.81 8.32
C GLY A 207 -3.73 3.38 6.92
N GLN A 208 -4.39 2.80 5.91
CA GLN A 208 -4.31 3.17 4.50
C GLN A 208 -5.73 3.41 3.98
N LEU A 209 -5.96 4.55 3.33
CA LEU A 209 -7.27 4.86 2.76
C LEU A 209 -7.36 4.33 1.34
N GLU A 210 -8.19 3.32 1.10
CA GLU A 210 -8.49 2.84 -0.25
C GLU A 210 -9.40 3.83 -0.99
N ILE A 211 -9.35 3.82 -2.32
CA ILE A 211 -10.15 4.73 -3.16
C ILE A 211 -11.66 4.63 -2.88
N ASP A 212 -12.16 3.43 -2.60
CA ASP A 212 -13.60 3.21 -2.33
C ASP A 212 -13.99 3.67 -0.91
N GLU A 213 -13.10 3.53 0.06
CA GLU A 213 -13.24 4.07 1.41
C GLU A 213 -13.30 5.61 1.38
N TRP A 214 -12.38 6.23 0.63
CA TRP A 214 -12.34 7.68 0.39
C TRP A 214 -13.63 8.19 -0.25
N VAL A 215 -13.99 7.64 -1.42
CA VAL A 215 -15.15 8.09 -2.19
C VAL A 215 -16.44 7.93 -1.40
N SER A 216 -16.66 6.75 -0.81
CA SER A 216 -17.92 6.46 -0.11
C SER A 216 -18.09 7.31 1.16
N THR A 217 -17.00 7.67 1.83
CA THR A 217 -17.04 8.53 3.02
C THR A 217 -17.27 9.99 2.64
N LEU A 218 -16.56 10.51 1.64
CA LEU A 218 -16.74 11.90 1.22
C LEU A 218 -18.10 12.18 0.59
N LEU A 219 -18.69 11.22 -0.12
CA LEU A 219 -20.08 11.36 -0.58
C LEU A 219 -21.08 11.53 0.58
N LYS A 220 -20.86 10.85 1.72
CA LYS A 220 -21.69 11.04 2.92
C LYS A 220 -21.46 12.40 3.57
N VAL A 221 -20.21 12.85 3.62
CA VAL A 221 -19.84 14.18 4.12
C VAL A 221 -20.47 15.30 3.26
N GLU A 222 -20.62 15.06 1.96
CA GLU A 222 -21.17 16.00 0.97
C GLU A 222 -22.67 15.81 0.68
N GLU A 223 -23.38 14.92 1.38
CA GLU A 223 -24.79 14.62 1.13
C GLU A 223 -25.70 15.86 1.26
N GLY A 224 -25.32 16.82 2.10
CA GLY A 224 -26.06 18.07 2.32
C GLY A 224 -25.62 19.26 1.47
N SER A 225 -24.55 19.14 0.68
CA SER A 225 -23.99 20.25 -0.10
C SER A 225 -24.62 20.35 -1.49
N THR A 226 -24.73 21.55 -2.05
CA THR A 226 -25.10 21.74 -3.46
C THR A 226 -23.99 21.27 -4.40
N ASP A 227 -24.29 21.08 -5.68
CA ASP A 227 -23.27 20.69 -6.67
C ASP A 227 -22.23 21.79 -6.87
N GLU A 228 -22.61 23.06 -6.75
CA GLU A 228 -21.69 24.19 -6.80
C GLU A 228 -20.76 24.24 -5.58
N GLU A 229 -21.29 24.00 -4.38
CA GLU A 229 -20.48 23.92 -3.15
C GLU A 229 -19.50 22.74 -3.20
N PHE A 230 -19.97 21.59 -3.68
CA PHE A 230 -19.14 20.41 -3.90
C PHE A 230 -18.04 20.69 -4.93
N GLN A 231 -18.39 21.30 -6.07
CA GLN A 231 -17.43 21.63 -7.12
C GLN A 231 -16.38 22.64 -6.63
N ALA A 232 -16.79 23.66 -5.87
CA ALA A 232 -15.87 24.61 -5.27
C ALA A 232 -14.88 23.92 -4.32
N THR A 233 -15.34 22.94 -3.55
CA THR A 233 -14.48 22.12 -2.67
C THR A 233 -13.50 21.27 -3.49
N VAL A 234 -13.97 20.63 -4.57
CA VAL A 234 -13.10 19.87 -5.49
C VAL A 234 -12.03 20.76 -6.13
N ASP A 235 -12.40 21.95 -6.58
CA ASP A 235 -11.49 22.89 -7.25
C ASP A 235 -10.44 23.45 -6.30
N GLU A 236 -10.86 23.82 -5.08
CA GLU A 236 -9.97 24.20 -3.98
C GLU A 236 -8.96 23.08 -3.70
N TRP A 237 -9.43 21.84 -3.67
CA TRP A 237 -8.59 20.70 -3.35
C TRP A 237 -7.61 20.36 -4.47
N ASN A 238 -8.06 20.42 -5.72
CA ASN A 238 -7.20 20.29 -6.88
C ASN A 238 -6.11 21.38 -6.91
N ALA A 239 -6.43 22.61 -6.52
CA ALA A 239 -5.44 23.68 -6.44
C ALA A 239 -4.36 23.39 -5.38
N ILE A 240 -4.77 22.89 -4.21
CA ILE A 240 -3.84 22.50 -3.15
C ILE A 240 -2.97 21.32 -3.58
N VAL A 241 -3.57 20.26 -4.12
CA VAL A 241 -2.84 19.11 -4.63
C VAL A 241 -1.86 19.53 -5.71
N LYS A 242 -2.28 20.38 -6.66
CA LYS A 242 -1.38 20.87 -7.71
C LYS A 242 -0.16 21.61 -7.16
N ASN A 243 -0.35 22.45 -6.14
CA ASN A 243 0.73 23.19 -5.51
C ASN A 243 1.61 22.31 -4.60
N GLY A 244 0.99 21.38 -3.87
CA GLY A 244 1.65 20.49 -2.92
C GLY A 244 2.35 19.30 -3.56
N ARG A 245 1.90 18.82 -4.71
CA ARG A 245 2.39 17.58 -5.33
C ARG A 245 3.87 17.62 -5.66
N ARG A 246 4.38 18.75 -6.14
CA ARG A 246 5.83 18.94 -6.38
C ARG A 246 6.63 18.76 -5.08
N VAL A 247 6.19 19.41 -4.02
CA VAL A 247 6.83 19.36 -2.70
C VAL A 247 6.76 17.96 -2.12
N THR A 248 5.59 17.31 -2.15
CA THR A 248 5.41 15.94 -1.66
C THR A 248 6.32 14.95 -2.39
N MET A 249 6.41 15.04 -3.72
CA MET A 249 7.29 14.16 -4.50
C MET A 249 8.76 14.39 -4.16
N LEU A 250 9.19 15.65 -4.05
CA LEU A 250 10.56 15.99 -3.68
C LEU A 250 10.92 15.55 -2.25
N ARG A 251 9.97 15.68 -1.32
CA ARG A 251 10.07 15.15 0.04
C ARG A 251 10.20 13.63 0.03
N HIS A 252 9.44 12.93 -0.80
CA HIS A 252 9.56 11.48 -0.91
C HIS A 252 10.95 11.07 -1.42
N VAL A 253 11.51 11.76 -2.42
CA VAL A 253 12.92 11.57 -2.82
C VAL A 253 13.87 11.86 -1.65
N PHE A 254 13.65 12.96 -0.91
CA PHE A 254 14.50 13.33 0.23
C PHE A 254 14.49 12.28 1.33
N THR A 255 13.31 11.87 1.81
CA THR A 255 13.16 10.82 2.82
C THR A 255 13.82 9.51 2.36
N ARG A 256 13.84 9.24 1.06
CA ARG A 256 14.53 8.08 0.48
C ARG A 256 16.05 8.21 0.50
N MET A 257 16.57 9.43 0.32
CA MET A 257 18.00 9.76 0.40
C MET A 257 18.50 9.78 1.85
N ASP A 258 17.72 10.35 2.78
CA ASP A 258 18.02 10.43 4.22
C ASP A 258 17.83 9.06 4.89
N ALA A 259 18.75 8.15 4.55
CA ALA A 259 18.67 6.74 4.90
C ALA A 259 18.80 6.48 6.40
N ASP A 260 19.39 7.40 7.17
CA ASP A 260 19.45 7.32 8.64
C ASP A 260 18.47 8.21 9.39
N GLN A 261 17.58 8.90 8.68
CA GLN A 261 16.53 9.74 9.26
C GLN A 261 17.09 10.82 10.17
N SER A 262 18.25 11.38 9.79
CA SER A 262 18.89 12.47 10.52
C SER A 262 18.16 13.81 10.35
N GLY A 263 17.33 13.92 9.31
CA GLY A 263 16.70 15.15 8.87
C GLY A 263 17.58 15.96 7.90
N SER A 264 18.76 15.45 7.55
CA SER A 264 19.67 16.03 6.56
C SER A 264 20.23 14.94 5.65
N VAL A 265 20.66 15.32 4.45
CA VAL A 265 21.31 14.44 3.49
C VAL A 265 22.77 14.84 3.38
N THR A 266 23.66 13.91 3.73
CA THR A 266 25.10 14.10 3.60
C THR A 266 25.57 13.88 2.16
N MET A 267 26.79 14.32 1.82
CA MET A 267 27.42 13.97 0.53
C MET A 267 27.47 12.46 0.28
N GLY A 268 27.73 11.67 1.33
CA GLY A 268 27.75 10.21 1.22
C GLY A 268 26.40 9.65 0.74
N GLU A 269 25.31 10.19 1.30
CA GLU A 269 23.96 9.79 0.93
C GLU A 269 23.54 10.28 -0.44
N MET A 270 23.87 11.53 -0.79
CA MET A 270 23.52 12.07 -2.10
C MET A 270 24.20 11.31 -3.24
N LEU A 271 25.44 10.83 -3.04
CA LEU A 271 26.15 10.01 -4.01
C LEU A 271 25.42 8.69 -4.36
N HIS A 272 24.41 8.29 -3.60
CA HIS A 272 23.53 7.18 -3.99
C HIS A 272 22.61 7.52 -5.17
N LEU A 273 22.50 8.78 -5.59
CA LEU A 273 21.85 9.16 -6.84
C LEU A 273 22.72 8.91 -8.08
N ALA A 274 24.01 8.59 -7.91
CA ALA A 274 24.92 8.34 -9.02
C ALA A 274 25.08 6.83 -9.31
N GLU A 275 24.85 6.42 -10.55
CA GLU A 275 25.17 5.09 -11.06
C GLU A 275 26.62 5.02 -11.58
N THR A 276 27.18 6.14 -12.04
CA THR A 276 28.53 6.22 -12.62
C THR A 276 29.46 7.19 -11.89
N GLU A 277 30.79 7.01 -12.02
CA GLU A 277 31.77 7.96 -11.44
C GLU A 277 31.64 9.38 -12.02
N LEU A 278 31.20 9.50 -13.28
CA LEU A 278 30.93 10.80 -13.89
C LEU A 278 29.74 11.49 -13.23
N GLU A 279 28.67 10.73 -12.95
CA GLU A 279 27.51 11.22 -12.21
C GLU A 279 27.87 11.59 -10.77
N LYS A 280 28.76 10.85 -10.11
CA LYS A 280 29.22 11.21 -8.75
C LYS A 280 29.79 12.63 -8.72
N SER A 281 30.62 12.98 -9.71
CA SER A 281 31.14 14.34 -9.83
C SER A 281 30.03 15.38 -10.05
N ALA A 282 29.01 15.05 -10.85
CA ALA A 282 27.89 15.94 -11.10
C ALA A 282 27.01 16.12 -9.85
N VAL A 283 26.72 15.02 -9.15
CA VAL A 283 25.95 15.01 -7.89
C VAL A 283 26.67 15.82 -6.81
N SER A 284 27.99 15.68 -6.67
CA SER A 284 28.76 16.48 -5.72
C SER A 284 28.71 17.97 -6.04
N GLU A 285 28.72 18.35 -7.31
CA GLU A 285 28.59 19.74 -7.71
C GLU A 285 27.17 20.28 -7.45
N VAL A 286 26.13 19.47 -7.72
CA VAL A 286 24.75 19.82 -7.37
C VAL A 286 24.60 20.02 -5.86
N LEU A 287 25.17 19.13 -5.04
CA LEU A 287 25.15 19.29 -3.59
C LEU A 287 25.76 20.62 -3.16
N ARG A 288 26.96 20.92 -3.67
CA ARG A 288 27.68 22.15 -3.39
C ARG A 288 26.87 23.38 -3.81
N MET A 289 26.21 23.32 -4.97
CA MET A 289 25.35 24.41 -5.44
C MET A 289 24.14 24.64 -4.53
N ILE A 290 23.52 23.56 -4.03
CA ILE A 290 22.39 23.65 -3.11
C ILE A 290 22.84 24.23 -1.77
N ASP A 291 23.91 23.67 -1.18
CA ASP A 291 24.45 24.13 0.11
C ASP A 291 24.95 25.60 0.05
N GLU A 292 25.58 26.01 -1.06
CA GLU A 292 26.04 27.39 -1.23
C GLU A 292 24.91 28.39 -1.51
N GLY A 293 23.89 27.97 -2.25
CA GLY A 293 22.82 28.84 -2.76
C GLY A 293 21.58 28.92 -1.87
N TYR A 294 21.25 27.81 -1.21
CA TYR A 294 20.06 27.65 -0.38
C TYR A 294 20.41 27.25 1.05
N GLY A 295 21.58 26.64 1.24
CA GLY A 295 22.00 26.05 2.50
C GLY A 295 22.61 26.99 3.53
N ASN A 296 22.83 26.44 4.71
CA ASN A 296 23.52 27.09 5.82
C ASN A 296 25.07 26.94 5.74
N LYS A 297 25.60 26.18 4.77
CA LYS A 297 27.03 25.88 4.54
C LYS A 297 27.66 24.96 5.57
N ASP A 298 26.89 24.03 6.13
CA ASP A 298 27.38 22.98 7.02
C ASP A 298 27.86 21.71 6.28
N GLY A 299 27.67 21.65 4.96
CA GLY A 299 28.05 20.51 4.12
C GLY A 299 27.01 19.38 4.10
N GLU A 300 25.82 19.62 4.67
CA GLU A 300 24.65 18.77 4.59
C GLU A 300 23.51 19.53 3.92
N ILE A 301 22.47 18.81 3.47
CA ILE A 301 21.27 19.43 2.89
C ILE A 301 20.06 19.03 3.74
N SER A 302 19.41 19.99 4.37
CA SER A 302 18.10 19.79 5.01
C SER A 302 16.99 19.59 3.97
N GLU A 303 15.87 19.03 4.42
CA GLU A 303 14.71 18.79 3.56
C GLU A 303 14.23 20.08 2.88
N GLU A 304 14.15 21.18 3.63
CA GLU A 304 13.70 22.48 3.12
C GLU A 304 14.65 23.05 2.06
N GLU A 305 15.97 22.91 2.26
CA GLU A 305 16.98 23.36 1.31
C GLU A 305 16.90 22.57 0.00
N TRP A 306 16.74 21.24 0.09
CA TRP A 306 16.53 20.35 -1.06
C TRP A 306 15.27 20.74 -1.84
N ILE A 307 14.13 20.82 -1.17
CA ILE A 307 12.84 21.13 -1.80
C ILE A 307 12.92 22.50 -2.48
N THR A 308 13.44 23.51 -1.79
CA THR A 308 13.53 24.87 -2.33
C THR A 308 14.42 24.91 -3.58
N ALA A 309 15.59 24.28 -3.54
CA ALA A 309 16.52 24.27 -4.66
C ALA A 309 15.95 23.52 -5.88
N MET A 310 15.32 22.36 -5.66
CA MET A 310 14.70 21.60 -6.74
C MET A 310 13.50 22.33 -7.35
N LEU A 311 12.67 22.99 -6.54
CA LEU A 311 11.57 23.80 -7.04
C LEU A 311 12.06 24.99 -7.88
N ASP A 312 13.12 25.69 -7.48
CA ASP A 312 13.69 26.78 -8.28
C ASP A 312 14.31 26.25 -9.59
N GLY A 313 15.00 25.10 -9.53
CA GLY A 313 15.53 24.42 -10.71
C GLY A 313 14.45 24.02 -11.71
N HIS A 314 13.27 23.64 -11.22
CA HIS A 314 12.11 23.24 -12.03
C HIS A 314 11.03 24.31 -12.19
N LYS A 315 11.31 25.58 -11.86
CA LYS A 315 10.28 26.64 -11.86
C LYS A 315 9.59 26.85 -13.21
N ASN A 316 10.30 26.59 -14.32
CA ASN A 316 9.80 26.74 -15.69
C ASN A 316 9.47 25.40 -16.35
N SER A 317 9.70 24.28 -15.67
CA SER A 317 9.44 22.94 -16.20
C SER A 317 7.98 22.58 -15.98
N PRO A 318 7.35 21.81 -16.89
CA PRO A 318 6.02 21.22 -16.63
C PRO A 318 6.12 20.20 -15.49
N ASP A 319 5.00 19.94 -14.81
CA ASP A 319 4.93 19.03 -13.66
C ASP A 319 5.40 17.61 -14.04
N GLU A 320 5.07 17.16 -15.25
CA GLU A 320 5.44 15.86 -15.79
C GLU A 320 6.96 15.67 -15.94
N ALA A 321 7.72 16.76 -16.13
CA ALA A 321 9.17 16.68 -16.19
C ALA A 321 9.75 16.46 -14.80
N LEU A 322 9.33 17.25 -13.80
CA LEU A 322 9.77 17.07 -12.42
C LEU A 322 9.41 15.66 -11.90
N PHE A 323 8.17 15.20 -12.14
CA PHE A 323 7.76 13.88 -11.66
C PHE A 323 8.53 12.74 -12.31
N ARG A 324 8.89 12.86 -13.60
CA ARG A 324 9.76 11.89 -14.26
C ARG A 324 11.15 11.87 -13.63
N ASP A 325 11.70 13.03 -13.31
CA ASP A 325 13.02 13.14 -12.70
C ASP A 325 13.01 12.58 -11.28
N CYS A 326 11.99 12.89 -10.47
CA CYS A 326 11.82 12.27 -9.15
C CYS A 326 11.62 10.75 -9.23
N ALA A 327 10.79 10.26 -10.15
CA ALA A 327 10.60 8.82 -10.35
C ALA A 327 11.92 8.11 -10.72
N HIS A 328 12.72 8.74 -11.59
CA HIS A 328 14.04 8.23 -11.93
C HIS A 328 14.99 8.23 -10.73
N GLN A 329 15.02 9.31 -9.95
CA GLN A 329 15.82 9.40 -8.72
C GLN A 329 15.42 8.31 -7.72
N LEU A 330 14.12 8.08 -7.51
CA LEU A 330 13.63 7.01 -6.63
C LEU A 330 14.05 5.62 -7.12
N GLU A 331 13.96 5.37 -8.43
CA GLU A 331 14.41 4.10 -9.01
C GLU A 331 15.91 3.88 -8.78
N VAL A 332 16.73 4.92 -8.98
CA VAL A 332 18.18 4.86 -8.73
C VAL A 332 18.48 4.67 -7.25
N LEU A 333 17.80 5.41 -6.36
CA LEU A 333 17.95 5.26 -4.92
C LEU A 333 17.58 3.85 -4.47
N GLN A 334 16.46 3.30 -4.95
CA GLN A 334 16.05 1.93 -4.64
C GLN A 334 17.12 0.92 -5.07
N LYS A 335 17.66 1.05 -6.29
CA LYS A 335 18.75 0.20 -6.79
C LYS A 335 20.02 0.31 -5.95
N ASN A 336 20.36 1.53 -5.52
CA ASN A 336 21.59 1.80 -4.78
C ASN A 336 21.46 1.57 -3.27
N GLN A 337 20.24 1.55 -2.73
CA GLN A 337 20.02 1.40 -1.30
C GLN A 337 20.52 0.06 -0.77
N ARG A 338 20.31 -1.02 -1.53
CA ARG A 338 20.87 -2.33 -1.17
C ARG A 338 22.39 -2.29 -1.08
N LYS A 339 23.06 -1.54 -1.96
CA LYS A 339 24.51 -1.34 -1.91
C LYS A 339 24.92 -0.50 -0.69
N ASP A 340 24.16 0.53 -0.36
CA ASP A 340 24.40 1.33 0.85
C ASP A 340 24.29 0.47 2.12
N TRP A 341 23.20 -0.28 2.28
CA TRP A 341 23.05 -1.16 3.43
C TRP A 341 24.16 -2.20 3.52
N ARG A 342 24.62 -2.77 2.39
CA ARG A 342 25.81 -3.63 2.34
C ARG A 342 27.04 -2.92 2.92
N TYR A 343 27.29 -1.67 2.54
CA TYR A 343 28.39 -0.87 3.08
C TYR A 343 28.21 -0.58 4.57
N ARG A 344 27.00 -0.16 5.00
CA ARG A 344 26.69 0.10 6.41
C ARG A 344 26.85 -1.16 7.27
N TYR A 345 26.46 -2.34 6.77
CA TYR A 345 26.70 -3.61 7.47
C TYR A 345 28.20 -3.87 7.66
N LEU A 346 29.01 -3.65 6.62
CA LEU A 346 30.46 -3.82 6.70
C LEU A 346 31.12 -2.83 7.68
N ALA A 347 30.71 -1.57 7.64
CA ALA A 347 31.34 -0.48 8.41
C ALA A 347 30.82 -0.35 9.86
N LYS A 348 29.61 -0.85 10.17
CA LYS A 348 28.94 -0.66 11.46
C LYS A 348 28.82 -1.96 12.26
N ASP A 349 27.65 -2.20 12.85
CA ASP A 349 27.42 -3.19 13.91
C ASP A 349 27.61 -4.65 13.46
N ALA A 350 27.23 -4.98 12.22
CA ALA A 350 27.48 -6.33 11.66
C ALA A 350 28.98 -6.58 11.43
N GLY A 351 29.73 -5.60 10.90
CA GLY A 351 31.19 -5.66 10.80
C GLY A 351 31.85 -5.85 12.17
N ASN A 352 31.43 -5.08 13.16
CA ASN A 352 31.89 -5.20 14.55
C ASN A 352 31.63 -6.58 15.16
N LEU A 353 30.48 -7.19 14.85
CA LEU A 353 30.13 -8.55 15.23
C LEU A 353 31.08 -9.57 14.57
N VAL A 354 31.24 -9.50 13.23
CA VAL A 354 32.09 -10.39 12.45
C VAL A 354 33.54 -10.32 12.93
N VAL A 355 34.09 -9.11 13.13
CA VAL A 355 35.46 -8.92 13.66
C VAL A 355 35.61 -9.54 15.04
N ALA A 356 34.65 -9.32 15.95
CA ALA A 356 34.69 -9.88 17.30
C ALA A 356 34.65 -11.42 17.28
N MET A 357 33.82 -12.00 16.41
CA MET A 357 33.69 -13.46 16.27
C MET A 357 34.93 -14.08 15.64
N ARG A 358 35.47 -13.49 14.57
CA ARG A 358 36.76 -13.90 13.97
C ARG A 358 37.89 -13.86 15.00
N ALA A 359 37.98 -12.80 15.80
CA ALA A 359 38.98 -12.68 16.87
C ALA A 359 38.86 -13.78 17.95
N ALA A 360 37.65 -14.31 18.14
CA ALA A 360 37.40 -15.44 19.03
C ALA A 360 37.62 -16.81 18.37
N GLY A 361 38.05 -16.88 17.10
CA GLY A 361 38.25 -18.13 16.36
C GLY A 361 36.96 -18.75 15.81
N VAL A 362 35.89 -17.96 15.69
CA VAL A 362 34.66 -18.39 15.04
C VAL A 362 34.84 -18.27 13.52
N THR A 363 34.48 -19.33 12.81
CA THR A 363 34.59 -19.46 11.36
C THR A 363 33.24 -19.36 10.66
N HIS A 364 32.15 -19.75 11.33
CA HIS A 364 30.81 -19.77 10.75
C HIS A 364 29.75 -19.37 11.79
N LEU A 365 28.68 -18.77 11.29
CA LEU A 365 27.41 -18.61 12.01
C LEU A 365 26.36 -19.54 11.42
N VAL A 366 25.59 -20.20 12.30
CA VAL A 366 24.49 -21.09 11.92
C VAL A 366 23.19 -20.46 12.41
N PHE A 367 22.40 -19.88 11.50
CA PHE A 367 21.09 -19.33 11.81
C PHE A 367 20.06 -20.45 11.67
N VAL A 368 19.23 -20.70 12.69
CA VAL A 368 18.30 -21.83 12.71
C VAL A 368 16.89 -21.35 12.99
N ARG A 369 15.97 -21.60 12.06
CA ARG A 369 14.54 -21.32 12.27
C ARG A 369 14.02 -22.26 13.34
N HIS A 370 13.23 -21.72 14.28
CA HIS A 370 12.53 -22.55 15.26
C HIS A 370 11.69 -23.65 14.59
N ALA A 371 11.52 -24.78 15.27
CA ALA A 371 10.70 -25.88 14.79
C ALA A 371 9.18 -25.57 14.90
N ASN A 372 8.34 -26.52 14.47
CA ASN A 372 6.89 -26.36 14.53
C ASN A 372 6.39 -26.13 15.98
N ALA A 373 5.57 -25.10 16.17
CA ALA A 373 5.10 -24.66 17.47
C ALA A 373 3.57 -24.68 17.55
N VAL A 374 3.04 -24.85 18.76
CA VAL A 374 1.58 -24.82 19.00
C VAL A 374 1.00 -23.52 18.42
N PRO A 375 -0.19 -23.54 17.82
CA PRO A 375 -0.88 -22.32 17.43
C PRO A 375 -1.04 -21.39 18.64
N GLY A 376 -1.04 -20.09 18.41
CA GLY A 376 -1.39 -19.12 19.45
C GLY A 376 -2.82 -19.33 19.97
N LEU A 377 -3.07 -18.95 21.21
CA LEU A 377 -4.40 -18.98 21.83
C LEU A 377 -5.27 -17.79 21.39
N SER A 378 -4.68 -16.72 20.85
CA SER A 378 -5.43 -15.52 20.47
C SER A 378 -6.15 -15.68 19.12
N VAL A 379 -7.48 -15.72 19.18
CA VAL A 379 -8.35 -15.34 18.05
C VAL A 379 -8.11 -13.84 17.84
N HIS A 380 -7.63 -13.44 16.67
CA HIS A 380 -7.22 -12.07 16.35
C HIS A 380 -8.28 -11.04 16.82
N SER A 381 -7.96 -10.24 17.84
CA SER A 381 -8.79 -9.15 18.38
C SER A 381 -8.85 -7.92 17.46
N GLY A 382 -8.23 -7.98 16.28
CA GLY A 382 -8.23 -6.90 15.30
C GLY A 382 -7.31 -5.73 15.64
N GLN A 383 -6.48 -5.82 16.68
CA GLN A 383 -5.40 -4.86 16.89
C GLN A 383 -4.12 -5.33 16.19
N PRO A 384 -3.42 -4.45 15.44
CA PRO A 384 -2.06 -4.71 14.98
C PRO A 384 -1.20 -5.12 16.19
N HIS A 385 -0.31 -6.10 16.01
CA HIS A 385 0.65 -6.58 17.02
C HIS A 385 0.13 -7.49 18.16
N ASP A 386 -1.18 -7.78 18.28
CA ASP A 386 -1.69 -8.67 19.36
C ASP A 386 -1.16 -10.12 19.30
N TRP A 387 -0.67 -10.55 18.13
CA TRP A 387 -0.05 -11.86 17.97
C TRP A 387 1.28 -11.98 18.75
N SER A 388 1.96 -10.86 19.02
CA SER A 388 3.37 -10.84 19.43
C SER A 388 3.67 -11.36 20.85
N PHE A 389 2.83 -11.03 21.84
CA PHE A 389 3.03 -11.51 23.21
C PHE A 389 2.73 -13.01 23.35
N ASP A 390 1.64 -13.44 22.71
CA ASP A 390 1.30 -14.86 22.63
C ASP A 390 2.41 -15.63 21.88
N ASP A 391 2.95 -15.03 20.80
CA ASP A 391 4.01 -15.61 20.00
C ASP A 391 5.28 -15.93 20.81
N LEU A 392 5.66 -15.06 21.75
CA LEU A 392 6.80 -15.30 22.66
C LEU A 392 6.61 -16.53 23.55
N SER A 393 5.37 -16.86 23.89
CA SER A 393 5.04 -17.95 24.83
C SER A 393 4.87 -19.32 24.17
N ARG A 394 4.70 -19.35 22.84
CA ARG A 394 4.43 -20.59 22.08
C ARG A 394 5.55 -21.61 22.25
N ARG A 395 5.15 -22.82 22.64
CA ARG A 395 5.99 -24.00 22.86
C ARG A 395 6.07 -24.85 21.59
N LEU A 396 7.07 -25.74 21.49
CA LEU A 396 7.13 -26.71 20.38
C LEU A 396 5.99 -27.73 20.47
N THR A 397 5.50 -28.16 19.31
CA THR A 397 4.63 -29.35 19.22
C THR A 397 5.49 -30.62 19.26
N ASN A 398 4.87 -31.80 19.43
CA ASN A 398 5.56 -33.09 19.25
C ASN A 398 6.18 -33.21 17.84
N ARG A 399 5.51 -32.64 16.82
CA ARG A 399 6.06 -32.56 15.46
C ARG A 399 7.31 -31.68 15.44
N GLY A 400 7.29 -30.53 16.12
CA GLY A 400 8.46 -29.66 16.23
C GLY A 400 9.64 -30.34 16.91
N GLN A 401 9.40 -31.08 17.99
CA GLN A 401 10.45 -31.87 18.66
C GLN A 401 11.05 -32.93 17.73
N ALA A 402 10.21 -33.65 16.97
CA ALA A 402 10.67 -34.62 15.97
C ALA A 402 11.50 -33.94 14.84
N GLN A 403 11.11 -32.74 14.40
CA GLN A 403 11.88 -31.95 13.44
C GLN A 403 13.27 -31.57 13.99
N CYS A 404 13.35 -31.14 15.26
CA CYS A 404 14.62 -30.85 15.92
C CYS A 404 15.54 -32.09 15.97
N ALA A 405 15.00 -33.24 16.37
CA ALA A 405 15.76 -34.49 16.41
C ALA A 405 16.28 -34.90 15.02
N ALA A 406 15.42 -34.79 14.00
CA ALA A 406 15.80 -35.06 12.61
C ALA A 406 16.91 -34.11 12.13
N ALA A 407 16.78 -32.80 12.38
CA ALA A 407 17.78 -31.79 12.03
C ALA A 407 19.12 -32.00 12.77
N ARG A 408 19.06 -32.36 14.06
CA ARG A 408 20.23 -32.73 14.88
C ARG A 408 21.02 -33.87 14.23
N THR A 409 20.34 -34.96 13.89
CA THR A 409 21.00 -36.13 13.28
C THR A 409 21.46 -35.85 11.84
N ALA A 410 20.65 -35.14 11.05
CA ALA A 410 20.92 -34.94 9.63
C ALA A 410 22.09 -33.99 9.37
N TRP A 411 22.18 -32.89 10.11
CA TRP A 411 23.16 -31.85 9.78
C TRP A 411 23.71 -31.08 10.98
N PHE A 412 22.90 -30.75 11.99
CA PHE A 412 23.35 -29.84 13.04
C PHE A 412 24.38 -30.48 13.98
N GLY A 413 24.22 -31.76 14.33
CA GLY A 413 25.15 -32.50 15.17
C GLY A 413 26.54 -32.71 14.54
N ALA A 414 26.66 -32.54 13.22
CA ALA A 414 27.94 -32.57 12.51
C ALA A 414 28.66 -31.20 12.54
N CYS A 415 27.97 -30.12 12.89
CA CYS A 415 28.56 -28.80 12.99
C CYS A 415 29.40 -28.67 14.27
N PRO A 416 30.63 -28.11 14.22
CA PRO A 416 31.47 -27.90 15.40
C PRO A 416 31.01 -26.65 16.20
N THR A 417 29.75 -26.65 16.63
CA THR A 417 29.13 -25.55 17.37
C THR A 417 29.67 -25.44 18.78
N ARG A 418 29.82 -24.20 19.26
CA ARG A 418 29.99 -23.92 20.69
C ARG A 418 28.78 -24.41 21.48
N LYS A 419 28.98 -24.68 22.76
CA LYS A 419 27.93 -25.23 23.63
C LYS A 419 26.88 -24.20 23.97
N THR A 420 27.31 -22.95 24.19
CA THR A 420 26.37 -21.85 24.40
C THR A 420 25.79 -21.39 23.08
N THR A 421 24.46 -21.35 23.02
CA THR A 421 23.71 -20.90 21.86
C THR A 421 23.23 -19.46 22.06
N LEU A 422 22.98 -18.74 20.97
CA LEU A 422 22.27 -17.46 20.99
C LEU A 422 20.83 -17.72 20.56
N CYS A 423 19.84 -17.14 21.23
CA CYS A 423 18.43 -17.40 20.90
C CYS A 423 17.58 -16.14 21.04
N SER A 424 16.54 -16.03 20.22
CA SER A 424 15.46 -15.06 20.45
C SER A 424 14.74 -15.36 21.78
N PRO A 425 14.05 -14.37 22.38
CA PRO A 425 13.32 -14.58 23.63
C PRO A 425 12.17 -15.60 23.54
N ALA A 426 11.69 -15.94 22.33
CA ALA A 426 10.57 -16.85 22.15
C ALA A 426 10.83 -18.27 22.69
N ALA A 427 9.86 -18.83 23.40
CA ALA A 427 9.97 -20.15 24.04
C ALA A 427 10.31 -21.26 23.04
N ARG A 428 9.63 -21.31 21.89
CA ARG A 428 9.93 -22.27 20.81
C ARG A 428 11.35 -22.16 20.24
N ALA A 429 11.95 -20.97 20.18
CA ALA A 429 13.31 -20.81 19.70
C ALA A 429 14.31 -21.39 20.72
N LYS A 430 14.09 -21.11 22.01
CA LYS A 430 14.86 -21.69 23.13
C LYS A 430 14.73 -23.21 23.20
N GLU A 431 13.53 -23.75 23.03
CA GLU A 431 13.30 -25.19 22.98
C GLU A 431 13.97 -25.82 21.76
N THR A 432 13.87 -25.20 20.58
CA THR A 432 14.55 -25.67 19.37
C THR A 432 16.06 -25.76 19.61
N ALA A 433 16.65 -24.72 20.19
CA ALA A 433 18.05 -24.72 20.57
C ALA A 433 18.40 -25.87 21.52
N ALA A 434 17.58 -26.10 22.55
CA ALA A 434 17.82 -27.16 23.52
C ALA A 434 17.77 -28.55 22.89
N TYR A 435 16.75 -28.85 22.09
CA TYR A 435 16.60 -30.16 21.43
C TYR A 435 17.67 -30.42 20.37
N MET A 436 18.14 -29.38 19.66
CA MET A 436 19.18 -29.54 18.65
C MET A 436 20.59 -29.63 19.25
N THR A 437 20.85 -29.02 20.41
CA THR A 437 22.17 -29.00 21.06
C THR A 437 22.42 -30.18 22.00
N PHE A 438 21.40 -30.69 22.69
CA PHE A 438 21.57 -31.81 23.63
C PHE A 438 20.92 -33.09 23.12
N ASP A 439 21.54 -34.22 23.39
CA ASP A 439 20.99 -35.56 23.14
C ASP A 439 19.87 -35.97 24.14
N ASP A 440 19.56 -35.11 25.11
CA ASP A 440 18.56 -35.39 26.12
C ASP A 440 17.18 -34.88 25.65
N ASP A 441 16.29 -35.82 25.34
CA ASP A 441 14.90 -35.56 24.92
C ASP A 441 14.03 -35.00 26.06
N SER A 442 14.56 -34.81 27.26
CA SER A 442 13.78 -34.27 28.38
C SER A 442 13.63 -32.75 28.30
N ALA A 443 12.42 -32.27 28.61
CA ALA A 443 12.13 -30.84 28.76
C ALA A 443 13.05 -30.11 29.79
N LEU A 444 13.72 -30.87 30.67
CA LEU A 444 14.74 -30.34 31.58
C LEU A 444 15.98 -29.81 30.85
N ALA A 445 16.29 -30.30 29.65
CA ALA A 445 17.42 -29.85 28.86
C ALA A 445 17.29 -28.35 28.50
N ALA A 446 16.08 -27.87 28.22
CA ALA A 446 15.82 -26.47 27.91
C ALA A 446 16.11 -25.52 29.08
N ALA A 447 15.85 -25.95 30.32
CA ALA A 447 16.16 -25.15 31.51
C ALA A 447 17.66 -25.10 31.84
N LYS A 448 18.44 -26.06 31.29
CA LYS A 448 19.88 -26.19 31.54
C LYS A 448 20.74 -25.68 30.39
N LEU A 449 20.15 -25.40 29.23
CA LEU A 449 20.87 -24.86 28.08
C LEU A 449 21.52 -23.53 28.50
N PRO A 450 22.86 -23.41 28.41
CA PRO A 450 23.45 -22.08 28.39
C PRO A 450 22.98 -21.43 27.09
N CYS A 451 21.88 -20.66 27.17
CA CYS A 451 21.45 -19.79 26.08
C CYS A 451 21.63 -18.34 26.48
N LEU A 452 22.25 -17.56 25.61
CA LEU A 452 22.21 -16.11 25.68
C LEU A 452 21.02 -15.63 24.88
N VAL A 453 20.03 -15.11 25.58
CA VAL A 453 18.86 -14.50 24.95
C VAL A 453 19.30 -13.20 24.29
N ILE A 454 18.91 -13.00 23.04
CA ILE A 454 19.12 -11.77 22.26
C ILE A 454 17.73 -11.19 22.02
N ASP A 455 17.41 -10.11 22.72
CA ASP A 455 16.05 -9.60 22.84
C ASP A 455 15.58 -9.01 21.51
N SER A 456 16.45 -8.27 20.82
CA SER A 456 16.24 -7.72 19.48
C SER A 456 16.03 -8.75 18.38
N LEU A 457 16.43 -10.01 18.61
CA LEU A 457 16.30 -11.08 17.60
C LEU A 457 14.86 -11.53 17.40
N HIS A 458 13.96 -11.08 18.27
CA HIS A 458 12.52 -11.14 18.08
C HIS A 458 12.02 -9.75 17.70
N PRO A 459 11.10 -9.63 16.74
CA PRO A 459 10.65 -8.31 16.31
C PRO A 459 9.90 -7.55 17.42
N PHE A 460 9.14 -8.26 18.25
CA PHE A 460 8.30 -7.64 19.29
C PHE A 460 9.04 -6.59 20.14
N GLY A 461 8.54 -5.36 20.05
CA GLY A 461 8.97 -4.24 20.88
C GLY A 461 10.39 -3.73 20.60
N GLN A 462 11.06 -4.24 19.57
CA GLN A 462 12.42 -3.82 19.19
C GLN A 462 12.63 -3.60 17.68
N ALA A 463 11.89 -4.31 16.82
CA ALA A 463 11.87 -3.98 15.40
C ALA A 463 11.18 -2.63 15.23
N ALA A 464 11.70 -1.80 14.33
CA ALA A 464 10.98 -0.61 13.88
C ALA A 464 9.59 -1.06 13.42
N ASP A 465 8.54 -0.38 13.87
CA ASP A 465 7.12 -0.67 13.57
C ASP A 465 6.92 -0.95 12.05
N ALA A 466 7.75 -0.32 11.21
CA ALA A 466 7.82 -0.54 9.77
C ALA A 466 8.08 -2.01 9.36
N CYS A 467 9.06 -2.72 9.94
CA CYS A 467 9.30 -4.12 9.54
C CYS A 467 8.13 -5.03 9.91
N GLU A 468 7.58 -4.84 11.11
CA GLU A 468 6.43 -5.64 11.56
C GLU A 468 5.22 -5.40 10.67
N SER A 469 5.01 -4.15 10.25
CA SER A 469 3.95 -3.77 9.32
C SER A 469 4.12 -4.44 7.96
N LEU A 470 5.34 -4.48 7.42
CA LEU A 470 5.65 -5.20 6.18
C LEU A 470 5.38 -6.71 6.30
N VAL A 471 5.80 -7.34 7.40
CA VAL A 471 5.57 -8.77 7.63
C VAL A 471 4.09 -9.08 7.83
N ALA A 472 3.35 -8.23 8.55
CA ALA A 472 1.91 -8.36 8.71
C ALA A 472 1.18 -8.25 7.36
N ARG A 473 1.61 -7.33 6.50
CA ARG A 473 1.04 -7.10 5.17
C ARG A 473 1.27 -8.26 4.21
N PHE A 474 2.51 -8.75 4.08
CA PHE A 474 2.87 -9.74 3.07
C PHE A 474 2.84 -11.19 3.57
N GLY A 475 2.59 -11.42 4.86
CA GLY A 475 2.62 -12.75 5.43
C GLY A 475 4.04 -13.33 5.43
N ALA A 476 4.18 -14.65 5.25
CA ALA A 476 5.47 -15.31 5.13
C ALA A 476 5.89 -15.39 3.65
N THR A 477 6.92 -14.65 3.27
CA THR A 477 7.48 -14.59 1.90
C THR A 477 9.02 -14.52 1.98
N PRO A 478 9.78 -14.76 0.89
CA PRO A 478 11.24 -14.59 0.90
C PRO A 478 11.66 -13.17 1.28
N LEU A 479 12.90 -13.03 1.78
CA LEU A 479 13.46 -11.74 2.21
C LEU A 479 13.41 -10.70 1.08
N ARG A 480 13.66 -11.12 -0.17
CA ARG A 480 13.62 -10.26 -1.36
C ARG A 480 12.35 -9.42 -1.42
N HIS A 481 11.20 -10.05 -1.20
CA HIS A 481 9.91 -9.38 -1.34
C HIS A 481 9.82 -8.18 -0.37
N TYR A 482 10.27 -8.34 0.87
CA TYR A 482 10.27 -7.22 1.82
C TYR A 482 11.34 -6.17 1.57
N LEU A 483 12.44 -6.52 0.90
CA LEU A 483 13.49 -5.54 0.58
C LEU A 483 13.16 -4.75 -0.69
N ASP A 484 12.43 -5.36 -1.62
CA ASP A 484 12.07 -4.74 -2.90
C ASP A 484 10.88 -3.78 -2.79
N VAL A 485 10.07 -3.85 -1.72
CA VAL A 485 9.05 -2.82 -1.44
C VAL A 485 9.66 -1.54 -0.90
N ASP A 486 8.93 -0.44 -1.08
CA ASP A 486 9.41 0.86 -0.63
C ASP A 486 9.62 0.90 0.90
N GLY A 487 10.70 1.55 1.33
CA GLY A 487 11.16 1.57 2.72
C GLY A 487 11.64 0.22 3.28
N GLY A 488 11.55 -0.87 2.52
CA GLY A 488 11.86 -2.23 2.94
C GLY A 488 13.29 -2.45 3.42
N GLU A 489 14.27 -2.12 2.57
CA GLU A 489 15.69 -2.14 2.90
C GLU A 489 16.03 -1.25 4.10
N THR A 490 15.47 -0.04 4.21
CA THR A 490 15.67 0.84 5.38
C THR A 490 15.22 0.14 6.66
N SER A 491 13.99 -0.37 6.63
CA SER A 491 13.35 -0.98 7.79
C SER A 491 14.17 -2.17 8.28
N PHE A 492 14.46 -3.12 7.39
CA PHE A 492 15.25 -4.30 7.73
C PHE A 492 16.71 -3.95 8.05
N GLY A 493 17.25 -2.91 7.45
CA GLY A 493 18.57 -2.37 7.75
C GLY A 493 18.71 -1.88 9.19
N ILE A 494 17.78 -1.04 9.64
CA ILE A 494 17.74 -0.54 11.02
C ILE A 494 17.57 -1.71 11.99
N TYR A 495 16.65 -2.64 11.71
CA TYR A 495 16.46 -3.86 12.49
C TYR A 495 17.78 -4.65 12.61
N ASN A 496 18.44 -4.92 11.48
CA ASN A 496 19.68 -5.68 11.43
C ASN A 496 20.81 -4.99 12.21
N LEU A 497 20.92 -3.65 12.18
CA LEU A 497 21.90 -2.91 12.97
C LEU A 497 21.67 -3.10 14.48
N GLY A 498 20.42 -2.94 14.94
CA GLY A 498 20.06 -3.16 16.34
C GLY A 498 20.41 -4.58 16.81
N VAL A 499 20.03 -5.57 16.01
CA VAL A 499 20.31 -6.99 16.31
C VAL A 499 21.81 -7.28 16.34
N CYS A 500 22.56 -6.86 15.32
CA CYS A 500 23.99 -7.10 15.25
C CYS A 500 24.76 -6.41 16.39
N ARG A 501 24.30 -5.22 16.82
CA ARG A 501 24.87 -4.50 17.96
C ARG A 501 24.69 -5.30 19.24
N GLU A 502 23.48 -5.75 19.52
CA GLU A 502 23.19 -6.53 20.72
C GLU A 502 23.94 -7.87 20.71
N LEU A 503 23.96 -8.57 19.57
CA LEU A 503 24.75 -9.78 19.36
C LEU A 503 26.23 -9.53 19.68
N ALA A 504 26.82 -8.45 19.18
CA ALA A 504 28.22 -8.13 19.39
C ALA A 504 28.52 -7.87 20.87
N ILE A 505 27.65 -7.12 21.56
CA ILE A 505 27.77 -6.82 23.00
C ILE A 505 27.65 -8.11 23.82
N LYS A 506 26.56 -8.86 23.65
CA LYS A 506 26.31 -10.09 24.41
C LYS A 506 27.36 -11.15 24.12
N PHE A 507 27.82 -11.29 22.89
CA PHE A 507 28.93 -12.17 22.54
C PHE A 507 30.20 -11.77 23.30
N ARG A 508 30.59 -10.49 23.28
CA ARG A 508 31.80 -9.97 23.95
C ARG A 508 31.81 -10.14 25.46
N LEU A 509 30.67 -9.95 26.10
CA LEU A 509 30.55 -10.04 27.54
C LEU A 509 30.41 -11.48 28.05
N SER A 510 30.19 -12.44 27.15
CA SER A 510 29.87 -13.80 27.53
C SER A 510 31.09 -14.73 27.62
N PRO A 511 31.03 -15.79 28.44
CA PRO A 511 32.03 -16.86 28.45
C PRO A 511 32.17 -17.59 27.09
N VAL A 512 31.17 -17.47 26.21
CA VAL A 512 31.10 -18.14 24.90
C VAL A 512 32.33 -17.89 24.07
N GLN A 513 32.95 -16.71 24.19
CA GLN A 513 34.16 -16.36 23.45
C GLN A 513 35.30 -17.37 23.64
N ARG A 514 35.37 -18.00 24.82
CA ARG A 514 36.45 -18.92 25.21
C ARG A 514 36.09 -20.39 24.99
N GLU A 515 34.88 -20.69 24.53
CA GLU A 515 34.46 -22.06 24.29
C GLU A 515 35.17 -22.69 23.10
N LYS A 516 35.38 -24.01 23.20
CA LYS A 516 35.85 -24.82 22.07
C LYS A 516 34.70 -24.98 21.08
N GLY A 517 34.99 -24.78 19.80
CA GLY A 517 34.00 -24.80 18.72
C GLY A 517 34.25 -23.61 17.79
N THR A 518 34.22 -23.88 16.50
CA THR A 518 34.47 -22.85 15.49
C THR A 518 33.16 -22.27 14.96
N TYR A 519 32.00 -22.81 15.33
CA TYR A 519 30.69 -22.34 14.88
C TYR A 519 29.90 -21.77 16.07
N ILE A 520 29.05 -20.77 15.83
CA ILE A 520 28.04 -20.31 16.80
C ILE A 520 26.66 -20.45 16.17
N SER A 521 25.72 -21.02 16.92
CA SER A 521 24.33 -21.19 16.50
C SER A 521 23.44 -20.07 17.07
N ILE A 522 22.54 -19.59 16.23
CA ILE A 522 21.60 -18.50 16.50
C ILE A 522 20.19 -18.98 16.14
N PHE A 523 19.28 -19.02 17.12
CA PHE A 523 17.92 -19.55 16.93
C PHE A 523 16.87 -18.43 16.96
N GLY A 524 15.92 -18.45 16.02
CA GLY A 524 14.92 -17.39 15.87
C GLY A 524 13.84 -17.68 14.83
N HIS A 525 13.29 -16.63 14.24
CA HIS A 525 12.17 -16.68 13.30
C HIS A 525 12.64 -16.49 11.86
N ALA A 526 11.95 -17.08 10.88
CA ALA A 526 12.42 -17.22 9.50
C ALA A 526 12.91 -15.91 8.85
N VAL A 527 12.01 -15.00 8.46
CA VAL A 527 12.37 -13.77 7.71
C VAL A 527 13.41 -12.92 8.46
N TRP A 528 13.26 -12.82 9.78
CA TRP A 528 14.13 -12.06 10.66
C TRP A 528 15.54 -12.65 10.78
N LEU A 529 15.66 -13.98 10.78
CA LEU A 529 16.95 -14.66 10.72
C LEU A 529 17.59 -14.49 9.35
N ASN A 530 16.79 -14.58 8.27
CA ASN A 530 17.30 -14.41 6.92
C ASN A 530 17.88 -13.01 6.73
N SER A 531 17.22 -11.97 7.27
CA SER A 531 17.72 -10.59 7.19
C SER A 531 19.04 -10.41 7.97
N VAL A 532 19.14 -10.97 9.18
CA VAL A 532 20.38 -10.90 9.97
C VAL A 532 21.49 -11.72 9.33
N ALA A 533 21.17 -12.89 8.78
CA ALA A 533 22.11 -13.72 8.03
C ALA A 533 22.63 -12.98 6.79
N TYR A 534 21.77 -12.24 6.08
CA TYR A 534 22.16 -11.38 4.97
C TYR A 534 23.11 -10.26 5.41
N ALA A 535 22.79 -9.54 6.49
CA ALA A 535 23.65 -8.49 7.02
C ALA A 535 25.04 -9.02 7.43
N VAL A 536 25.09 -10.15 8.13
CA VAL A 536 26.34 -10.83 8.51
C VAL A 536 27.10 -11.32 7.29
N ALA A 537 26.43 -11.87 6.27
CA ALA A 537 27.07 -12.32 5.04
C ALA A 537 27.69 -11.15 4.27
N CYS A 538 27.03 -10.00 4.24
CA CYS A 538 27.58 -8.76 3.68
C CYS A 538 28.85 -8.34 4.43
N ALA A 539 28.78 -8.26 5.77
CA ALA A 539 29.93 -7.92 6.61
C ALA A 539 31.06 -8.97 6.59
N SER A 540 30.75 -10.20 6.18
CA SER A 540 31.71 -11.29 6.00
C SER A 540 32.31 -11.33 4.59
N GLU A 541 31.98 -10.36 3.72
CA GLU A 541 32.47 -10.25 2.35
C GLU A 541 32.10 -11.48 1.49
N CYS A 542 30.92 -12.05 1.70
CA CYS A 542 30.39 -13.09 0.81
C CYS A 542 30.15 -12.49 -0.59
N SER A 543 30.35 -13.30 -1.64
CA SER A 543 30.17 -12.82 -3.01
C SER A 543 28.71 -12.46 -3.29
N GLU A 544 28.48 -11.52 -4.22
CA GLU A 544 27.13 -11.08 -4.59
C GLU A 544 26.21 -12.23 -5.00
N LYS A 545 26.73 -13.24 -5.71
CA LYS A 545 26.00 -14.46 -6.06
C LYS A 545 25.47 -15.21 -4.83
N GLU A 546 26.24 -15.23 -3.74
CA GLU A 546 25.82 -15.90 -2.50
C GLU A 546 24.83 -15.04 -1.71
N LEU A 547 25.02 -13.72 -1.70
CA LEU A 547 24.06 -12.78 -1.12
C LEU A 547 22.69 -12.88 -1.82
N GLU A 548 22.68 -13.02 -3.13
CA GLU A 548 21.45 -13.15 -3.93
C GLU A 548 20.65 -14.41 -3.56
N LYS A 549 21.35 -15.53 -3.31
CA LYS A 549 20.70 -16.76 -2.84
C LYS A 549 19.97 -16.58 -1.52
N LEU A 550 20.50 -15.75 -0.61
CA LEU A 550 19.86 -15.49 0.69
C LEU A 550 18.55 -14.72 0.56
N LEU A 551 18.43 -13.86 -0.45
CA LEU A 551 17.23 -13.05 -0.66
C LEU A 551 16.01 -13.91 -0.99
N ASP A 552 16.22 -14.99 -1.76
CA ASP A 552 15.16 -15.92 -2.18
C ASP A 552 15.03 -17.15 -1.28
N LEU A 553 15.84 -17.23 -0.23
CA LEU A 553 15.87 -18.39 0.63
C LEU A 553 14.64 -18.39 1.53
N GLU A 554 13.87 -19.48 1.49
CA GLU A 554 12.83 -19.77 2.48
C GLU A 554 13.31 -20.87 3.42
N LEU A 555 13.27 -20.64 4.73
CA LEU A 555 13.58 -21.65 5.73
C LEU A 555 12.30 -22.38 6.12
N GLY A 556 12.30 -23.70 6.04
CA GLY A 556 11.35 -24.58 6.71
C GLY A 556 11.64 -24.71 8.21
N GLU A 557 10.75 -25.37 8.95
CA GLU A 557 10.93 -25.58 10.39
C GLU A 557 12.17 -26.42 10.71
N ALA A 558 12.99 -25.97 11.66
CA ALA A 558 14.28 -26.57 12.02
C ALA A 558 15.31 -26.64 10.87
N GLU A 559 15.10 -25.87 9.79
CA GLU A 559 16.14 -25.62 8.79
C GLU A 559 17.04 -24.45 9.24
N GLY A 560 18.20 -24.34 8.60
CA GLY A 560 19.14 -23.27 8.91
C GLY A 560 19.92 -22.70 7.73
N ILE A 561 20.71 -21.68 8.02
CA ILE A 561 21.62 -21.00 7.10
C ILE A 561 23.00 -21.03 7.74
N LEU A 562 23.97 -21.61 7.03
CA LEU A 562 25.37 -21.56 7.40
C LEU A 562 26.05 -20.41 6.65
N VAL A 563 26.46 -19.37 7.40
CA VAL A 563 27.15 -18.19 6.87
C VAL A 563 28.63 -18.26 7.26
N PRO A 564 29.55 -18.35 6.30
CA PRO A 564 30.98 -18.33 6.59
C PRO A 564 31.44 -16.92 6.93
N LEU A 565 32.20 -16.78 8.01
CA LEU A 565 32.69 -15.49 8.47
C LEU A 565 33.91 -15.00 7.69
N TYR A 566 34.55 -15.80 6.84
CA TYR A 566 35.74 -15.40 6.07
C TYR A 566 35.45 -15.35 4.56
N GLY A 567 34.22 -15.00 4.20
CA GLY A 567 33.68 -15.17 2.85
C GLY A 567 33.47 -16.65 2.50
N GLY A 568 33.02 -16.91 1.27
CA GLY A 568 32.78 -18.27 0.78
C GLY A 568 31.31 -18.53 0.45
N GLN A 569 30.95 -19.82 0.41
CA GLN A 569 29.61 -20.25 0.01
C GLN A 569 28.66 -20.30 1.20
N ILE A 570 27.47 -19.75 1.00
CA ILE A 570 26.38 -19.80 1.97
C ILE A 570 25.60 -21.08 1.72
N GLN A 571 25.30 -21.82 2.78
CA GLN A 571 24.63 -23.12 2.66
C GLN A 571 23.28 -23.10 3.37
N LYS A 572 22.24 -23.53 2.66
CA LYS A 572 20.96 -23.87 3.28
C LYS A 572 21.08 -25.26 3.91
N MET A 573 20.81 -25.35 5.20
CA MET A 573 20.87 -26.57 5.99
C MET A 573 19.47 -27.15 6.13
N VAL A 574 19.24 -28.32 5.54
CA VAL A 574 17.91 -28.96 5.49
C VAL A 574 17.99 -30.42 5.93
N VAL A 575 16.86 -30.96 6.39
CA VAL A 575 16.73 -32.42 6.56
C VAL A 575 16.46 -33.02 5.17
N PRO A 576 17.29 -33.94 4.66
CA PRO A 576 17.02 -34.62 3.41
C PRO A 576 15.66 -35.31 3.47
N LEU A 577 14.83 -35.12 2.43
CA LEU A 577 13.53 -35.77 2.30
C LEU A 577 13.65 -37.29 2.13
#